data_AF-A0A0H5DRQ7-F1
#
_entry.id   AF-A0A0H5DRQ7-F1
#
_cell.length_a   1.000
_cell.length_b   1.000
_cell.length_c   1.000
_cell.angle_alpha   90.00
_cell.angle_beta   90.00
_cell.angle_gamma   90.00
#
_symmetry.space_group_name_H-M   'P 1'
#
loop_
_entity.id
_entity.type
_entity.pdbx_description
1 polymer ?
#
loop_
_entity_poly.entity_id
_entity_poly.type
_entity_poly.pdbx_seq_one_letter_code
_entity_poly.pdbx_strand_id
1 'polypeptide(L)'
;MVKLIGPLSRLSPRTILVAGDFMLDSYTIGKVRRISPEAPVPVVHVTGQRKLPGGAGNVVLNLLALKASVKALGRVGADEAGRSIIELMKEQGVKAECLFEEPSFLTPVKNRIIADGQQITRVDYEEITPLSNGIEAKVAANLDSLFENVEMVALSDYGKGFLTGSLLRLLIDEAKKRGVTSIADPKGSDFSRYRGVDIIKPNLSEAYAAAGLPLGAPLELAAERILEITGARILLLTRSQDGISIFTNDGKRHDYPVAAREVKDVTGAGDTVLAVVAMALASGLEIHEAAALANVGASCAIEQFGCAQVSVGQLAKRLSLLDPLSKIFDEEHMFIIKEALSDKTPGFLSVSAREGLSTKVFHKIAEMAKKHCDGLVVGVSDHDGSDEFVHLIASLREVAFVVLDEKNLEVLKKELVPAV
;
A
#
# COMPACT_ATOMS: atom_id res chain seq x y z
N MET A 1 -19.77 8.84 -3.02
CA MET A 1 -18.76 7.76 -3.04
C MET A 1 -18.17 7.78 -4.45
N VAL A 2 -16.88 8.05 -4.60
CA VAL A 2 -16.23 7.96 -5.93
C VAL A 2 -16.32 6.51 -6.37
N LYS A 3 -16.76 6.21 -7.60
CA LYS A 3 -16.70 4.83 -8.13
C LYS A 3 -15.23 4.49 -8.32
N LEU A 4 -14.62 3.79 -7.36
CA LEU A 4 -13.17 3.52 -7.35
C LEU A 4 -12.74 2.35 -8.23
N ILE A 5 -13.68 1.64 -8.85
CA ILE A 5 -13.34 0.51 -9.71
C ILE A 5 -12.70 0.93 -11.05
N GLY A 6 -13.19 1.99 -11.68
CA GLY A 6 -12.57 2.56 -12.88
C GLY A 6 -11.17 3.15 -12.60
N PRO A 7 -10.95 3.84 -11.48
CA PRO A 7 -9.60 4.20 -11.05
C PRO A 7 -8.72 2.99 -10.78
N LEU A 8 -9.20 1.99 -10.02
CA LEU A 8 -8.44 0.77 -9.72
C LEU A 8 -8.02 0.04 -11.00
N SER A 9 -8.84 0.09 -12.05
CA SER A 9 -8.59 -0.62 -13.30
C SER A 9 -7.57 0.04 -14.21
N ARG A 10 -7.37 1.35 -14.03
CA ARG A 10 -6.28 2.09 -14.65
C ARG A 10 -4.93 1.84 -13.97
N LEU A 11 -4.88 1.14 -12.83
CA LEU A 11 -3.60 0.72 -12.26
C LEU A 11 -2.90 -0.24 -13.23
N SER A 12 -1.71 0.14 -13.66
CA SER A 12 -0.87 -0.64 -14.55
C SER A 12 0.54 -0.72 -13.97
N PRO A 13 1.35 -1.75 -14.25
CA PRO A 13 2.71 -1.85 -13.72
C PRO A 13 3.53 -0.58 -14.01
N ARG A 14 3.99 0.10 -12.95
CA ARG A 14 4.82 1.31 -13.03
C ARG A 14 6.17 1.11 -12.38
N THR A 15 7.18 1.85 -12.83
CA THR A 15 8.50 1.84 -12.19
C THR A 15 8.60 2.94 -11.15
N ILE A 16 8.72 2.55 -9.89
CA ILE A 16 8.75 3.47 -8.74
C ILE A 16 10.10 3.36 -8.04
N LEU A 17 10.74 4.51 -7.81
CA LEU A 17 11.93 4.60 -6.98
C LEU A 17 11.49 4.81 -5.52
N VAL A 18 11.80 3.86 -4.65
CA VAL A 18 11.64 4.01 -3.20
C VAL A 18 13.00 4.32 -2.61
N ALA A 19 13.15 5.50 -2.02
CA ALA A 19 14.35 5.90 -1.30
C ALA A 19 14.04 6.12 0.18
N GLY A 20 14.75 5.47 1.09
CA GLY A 20 14.42 5.62 2.50
C GLY A 20 15.18 4.72 3.46
N ASP A 21 14.73 4.75 4.70
CA ASP A 21 15.30 3.98 5.80
C ASP A 21 14.76 2.54 5.79
N PHE A 22 15.63 1.56 5.52
CA PHE A 22 15.29 0.14 5.59
C PHE A 22 15.56 -0.39 7.00
N MET A 23 14.64 -1.23 7.48
CA MET A 23 14.76 -1.91 8.77
C MET A 23 14.23 -3.34 8.67
N LEU A 24 14.54 -4.18 9.64
CA LEU A 24 14.03 -5.55 9.72
C LEU A 24 12.92 -5.64 10.77
N ASP A 25 11.69 -5.85 10.34
CA ASP A 25 10.61 -6.25 11.24
C ASP A 25 10.74 -7.74 11.53
N SER A 26 11.01 -8.07 12.79
CA SER A 26 11.13 -9.45 13.27
C SER A 26 9.98 -9.78 14.20
N TYR A 27 9.45 -10.99 14.09
CA TYR A 27 8.33 -11.47 14.89
C TYR A 27 8.76 -12.75 15.58
N THR A 28 8.96 -12.67 16.90
CA THR A 28 9.27 -13.84 17.74
C THR A 28 7.96 -14.39 18.29
N ILE A 29 7.53 -15.54 17.76
CA ILE A 29 6.21 -16.13 18.07
C ILE A 29 6.41 -17.27 19.06
N GLY A 30 5.62 -17.27 20.14
CA GLY A 30 5.71 -18.29 21.17
C GLY A 30 4.43 -18.47 21.98
N LYS A 31 4.56 -19.13 23.14
CA LYS A 31 3.49 -19.32 24.13
C LYS A 31 3.99 -18.94 25.52
N VAL A 32 3.11 -18.38 26.34
CA VAL A 32 3.41 -18.11 27.76
C VAL A 32 2.76 -19.20 28.61
N ARG A 33 3.59 -20.02 29.27
CA ARG A 33 3.10 -21.11 30.14
C ARG A 33 3.28 -20.85 31.63
N ARG A 34 4.17 -19.91 31.98
CA ARG A 34 4.51 -19.60 33.38
C ARG A 34 5.09 -18.19 33.50
N ILE A 35 5.10 -17.70 34.73
CA ILE A 35 5.85 -16.52 35.15
C ILE A 35 7.28 -16.94 35.53
N SER A 36 8.25 -16.06 35.31
CA SER A 36 9.63 -16.30 35.69
C SER A 36 9.78 -16.38 37.22
N PRO A 37 10.59 -17.29 37.76
CA PRO A 37 10.94 -17.30 39.19
C PRO A 37 11.92 -16.16 39.56
N GLU A 38 12.54 -15.52 38.56
CA GLU A 38 13.55 -14.46 38.76
C GLU A 38 12.93 -13.06 38.85
N ALA A 39 11.80 -12.84 38.17
CA ALA A 39 11.09 -11.57 38.13
C ALA A 39 9.61 -11.81 37.75
N PRO A 40 8.68 -10.90 38.11
CA PRO A 40 7.26 -11.03 37.78
C PRO A 40 6.97 -10.74 36.30
N VAL A 41 7.64 -11.44 35.40
CA VAL A 41 7.54 -11.30 33.94
C VAL A 41 7.22 -12.65 33.28
N PRO A 42 6.48 -12.65 32.17
CA PRO A 42 6.15 -13.88 31.45
C PRO A 42 7.39 -14.51 30.81
N VAL A 43 7.48 -15.84 30.84
CA VAL A 43 8.48 -16.60 30.07
C VAL A 43 7.87 -17.04 28.75
N VAL A 44 8.36 -16.49 27.65
CA VAL A 44 7.92 -16.85 26.29
C VAL A 44 8.74 -18.03 25.79
N HIS A 45 8.08 -19.17 25.55
CA HIS A 45 8.68 -20.29 24.85
C HIS A 45 8.50 -20.11 23.34
N VAL A 46 9.59 -19.77 22.63
CA VAL A 46 9.58 -19.49 21.19
C VAL A 46 9.26 -20.76 20.40
N THR A 47 8.26 -20.65 19.52
CA THR A 47 7.82 -21.73 18.61
C THR A 47 8.08 -21.39 17.15
N GLY A 48 8.38 -20.13 16.83
CA GLY A 48 8.67 -19.72 15.47
C GLY A 48 9.20 -18.29 15.39
N GLN A 49 9.77 -17.97 14.24
CA GLN A 49 10.23 -16.62 13.91
C GLN A 49 9.82 -16.30 12.48
N ARG A 50 9.44 -15.04 12.25
CA ARG A 50 9.19 -14.49 10.92
C ARG A 50 9.92 -13.16 10.79
N LYS A 51 10.52 -12.93 9.63
CA LYS A 51 11.22 -11.69 9.31
C LYS A 51 10.63 -11.08 8.05
N LEU A 52 10.50 -9.76 8.04
CA LEU A 52 10.04 -8.98 6.89
C LEU A 52 10.84 -7.68 6.82
N PRO A 53 11.13 -7.18 5.60
CA PRO A 53 11.57 -5.81 5.43
C PRO A 53 10.53 -4.81 5.95
N GLY A 54 10.97 -3.90 6.80
CA GLY A 54 10.20 -2.81 7.39
C GLY A 54 10.64 -1.44 6.88
N GLY A 55 9.90 -0.40 7.28
CA GLY A 55 10.16 0.98 6.86
C GLY A 55 10.01 1.15 5.34
N ALA A 56 11.03 1.71 4.69
CA ALA A 56 11.08 1.78 3.23
C ALA A 56 10.93 0.39 2.59
N GLY A 57 11.38 -0.68 3.26
CA GLY A 57 11.17 -2.05 2.82
C GLY A 57 9.68 -2.45 2.76
N ASN A 58 8.86 -2.01 3.71
CA ASN A 58 7.43 -2.28 3.71
C ASN A 58 6.70 -1.51 2.58
N VAL A 59 7.17 -0.31 2.26
CA VAL A 59 6.70 0.47 1.08
C VAL A 59 6.99 -0.30 -0.20
N VAL A 60 8.23 -0.81 -0.36
CA VAL A 60 8.62 -1.65 -1.50
C VAL A 60 7.69 -2.87 -1.61
N LEU A 61 7.48 -3.59 -0.50
CA LEU A 61 6.62 -4.77 -0.48
C LEU A 61 5.16 -4.47 -0.87
N ASN A 62 4.59 -3.36 -0.39
CA ASN A 62 3.25 -2.94 -0.80
C ASN A 62 3.20 -2.59 -2.30
N LEU A 63 4.21 -1.90 -2.83
CA LEU A 63 4.28 -1.58 -4.26
C LEU A 63 4.39 -2.83 -5.14
N LEU A 64 5.15 -3.84 -4.72
CA LEU A 64 5.22 -5.14 -5.43
C LEU A 64 3.87 -5.87 -5.39
N ALA A 65 3.17 -5.84 -4.26
CA ALA A 65 1.82 -6.40 -4.15
C ALA A 65 0.80 -5.68 -5.05
N LEU A 66 1.06 -4.40 -5.34
CA LEU A 66 0.35 -3.58 -6.32
C LEU A 66 0.89 -3.73 -7.75
N LYS A 67 1.82 -4.66 -7.99
CA LYS A 67 2.42 -5.01 -9.29
C LYS A 67 3.33 -3.94 -9.91
N ALA A 68 3.84 -3.02 -9.09
CA ALA A 68 4.88 -2.09 -9.52
C ALA A 68 6.23 -2.80 -9.74
N SER A 69 7.05 -2.26 -10.63
CA SER A 69 8.50 -2.51 -10.63
C SER A 69 9.15 -1.51 -9.67
N VAL A 70 9.96 -1.99 -8.73
CA VAL A 70 10.52 -1.12 -7.69
C VAL A 70 12.04 -1.07 -7.76
N LYS A 71 12.58 0.15 -7.80
CA LYS A 71 14.00 0.41 -7.51
C LYS A 71 14.12 0.79 -6.04
N ALA A 72 14.84 -0.01 -5.25
CA ALA A 72 15.02 0.22 -3.82
C ALA A 72 16.37 0.90 -3.56
N LEU A 73 16.35 2.14 -3.10
CA LEU A 73 17.51 2.93 -2.72
C LEU A 73 17.56 3.08 -1.19
N GLY A 74 18.61 2.58 -0.56
CA GLY A 74 18.73 2.57 0.89
C GLY A 74 20.11 2.21 1.40
N ARG A 75 20.22 2.10 2.72
CA ARG A 75 21.42 1.60 3.40
C ARG A 75 21.06 0.44 4.33
N VAL A 76 21.94 -0.54 4.42
CA VAL A 76 21.94 -1.59 5.44
C VAL A 76 23.33 -1.73 6.06
N GLY A 77 23.40 -2.33 7.24
CA GLY A 77 24.66 -2.70 7.89
C GLY A 77 25.27 -3.97 7.32
N ALA A 78 26.58 -4.17 7.54
CA ALA A 78 27.28 -5.43 7.26
C ALA A 78 26.99 -6.50 8.34
N ASP A 79 25.72 -6.70 8.67
CA ASP A 79 25.25 -7.55 9.77
C ASP A 79 24.24 -8.61 9.29
N GLU A 80 23.71 -9.42 10.20
CA GLU A 80 22.73 -10.47 9.87
C GLU A 80 21.40 -9.89 9.39
N ALA A 81 20.98 -8.76 9.95
CA ALA A 81 19.73 -8.12 9.60
C ALA A 81 19.82 -7.48 8.21
N GLY A 82 20.93 -6.82 7.87
CA GLY A 82 21.18 -6.25 6.55
C GLY A 82 21.21 -7.31 5.46
N ARG A 83 21.90 -8.43 5.71
CA ARG A 83 21.87 -9.60 4.81
C ARG A 83 20.47 -10.16 4.64
N SER A 84 19.71 -10.31 5.73
CA SER A 84 18.31 -10.77 5.69
C SER A 84 17.44 -9.85 4.81
N ILE A 85 17.58 -8.52 4.93
CA ILE A 85 16.82 -7.57 4.10
C ILE A 85 17.17 -7.75 2.62
N ILE A 86 18.46 -7.83 2.27
CA ILE A 86 18.91 -8.01 0.88
C ILE A 86 18.37 -9.32 0.30
N GLU A 87 18.45 -10.43 1.04
CA GLU A 87 17.93 -11.73 0.63
C GLU A 87 16.41 -11.69 0.41
N LEU A 88 15.65 -11.18 1.38
CA LEU A 88 14.20 -11.05 1.29
C LEU A 88 13.78 -10.15 0.11
N MET A 89 14.52 -9.08 -0.19
CA MET A 89 14.26 -8.23 -1.36
C MET A 89 14.51 -8.97 -2.67
N LYS A 90 15.59 -9.74 -2.76
CA LYS A 90 15.92 -10.54 -3.95
C LYS A 90 14.89 -11.65 -4.19
N GLU A 91 14.40 -12.30 -3.14
CA GLU A 91 13.32 -13.30 -3.22
C GLU A 91 12.03 -12.73 -3.82
N GLN A 92 11.78 -11.43 -3.61
CA GLN A 92 10.64 -10.71 -4.19
C GLN A 92 10.93 -10.13 -5.58
N GLY A 93 12.10 -10.43 -6.18
CA GLY A 93 12.48 -9.94 -7.50
C GLY A 93 12.96 -8.48 -7.54
N VAL A 94 13.24 -7.86 -6.39
CA VAL A 94 13.73 -6.48 -6.32
C VAL A 94 15.23 -6.45 -6.60
N LYS A 95 15.65 -5.55 -7.48
CA LYS A 95 17.08 -5.24 -7.69
C LYS A 95 17.61 -4.49 -6.47
N ALA A 96 18.23 -5.23 -5.55
CA ALA A 96 18.84 -4.70 -4.33
C ALA A 96 20.22 -4.04 -4.54
N GLU A 97 20.61 -3.73 -5.78
CA GLU A 97 21.92 -3.15 -6.12
C GLU A 97 22.13 -1.75 -5.52
N CYS A 98 21.03 -1.05 -5.23
CA CYS A 98 21.04 0.28 -4.60
C CYS A 98 20.76 0.24 -3.09
N LEU A 99 20.81 -0.96 -2.46
CA LEU A 99 20.90 -1.10 -1.01
C LEU A 99 22.38 -1.16 -0.61
N PHE A 100 22.93 -0.01 -0.22
CA PHE A 100 24.34 0.12 0.10
C PHE A 100 24.64 -0.49 1.46
N GLU A 101 25.59 -1.42 1.49
CA GLU A 101 26.11 -1.97 2.74
C GLU A 101 27.14 -1.02 3.35
N GLU A 102 26.94 -0.65 4.62
CA GLU A 102 27.84 0.19 5.40
C GLU A 102 28.27 -0.55 6.68
N PRO A 103 29.53 -1.01 6.77
CA PRO A 103 29.99 -1.81 7.91
C PRO A 103 29.87 -1.12 9.28
N SER A 104 29.91 0.21 9.32
CA SER A 104 29.77 1.01 10.55
C SER A 104 28.32 1.29 10.95
N PHE A 105 27.33 0.87 10.15
CA PHE A 105 25.92 1.07 10.43
C PHE A 105 25.32 -0.22 11.00
N LEU A 106 24.53 -0.10 12.07
CA LEU A 106 23.74 -1.21 12.61
C LEU A 106 22.36 -1.19 11.95
N THR A 107 22.03 -2.22 11.17
CA THR A 107 20.71 -2.34 10.54
C THR A 107 19.62 -2.33 11.62
N PRO A 108 18.66 -1.38 11.58
CA PRO A 108 17.62 -1.32 12.60
C PRO A 108 16.76 -2.59 12.59
N VAL A 109 16.53 -3.18 13.77
CA VAL A 109 15.63 -4.33 13.94
C VAL A 109 14.51 -3.97 14.91
N LYS A 110 13.27 -4.25 14.51
CA LYS A 110 12.06 -4.08 15.33
C LYS A 110 11.48 -5.45 15.65
N ASN A 111 11.92 -6.06 16.75
CA ASN A 111 11.47 -7.39 17.15
C ASN A 111 10.20 -7.31 18.00
N ARG A 112 9.07 -7.81 17.50
CA ARG A 112 7.80 -7.94 18.23
C ARG A 112 7.69 -9.34 18.79
N ILE A 113 7.69 -9.46 20.11
CA ILE A 113 7.50 -10.74 20.80
C ILE A 113 6.01 -10.97 21.00
N ILE A 114 5.50 -12.07 20.46
CA ILE A 114 4.08 -12.40 20.43
C ILE A 114 3.87 -13.74 21.10
N ALA A 115 2.90 -13.79 22.01
CA ALA A 115 2.47 -15.03 22.62
C ALA A 115 0.94 -15.10 22.70
N ASP A 116 0.41 -16.29 22.40
CA ASP A 116 -1.02 -16.59 22.50
C ASP A 116 -1.91 -15.55 21.76
N GLY A 117 -1.42 -15.08 20.60
CA GLY A 117 -2.10 -14.11 19.75
C GLY A 117 -1.98 -12.64 20.17
N GLN A 118 -1.22 -12.34 21.22
CA GLN A 118 -1.03 -10.97 21.74
C GLN A 118 0.43 -10.55 21.69
N GLN A 119 0.69 -9.29 21.36
CA GLN A 119 2.03 -8.72 21.46
C GLN A 119 2.38 -8.47 22.93
N ILE A 120 3.45 -9.11 23.40
CA ILE A 120 3.94 -9.00 24.78
C ILE A 120 4.85 -7.79 24.92
N THR A 121 5.82 -7.64 24.02
CA THR A 121 6.75 -6.51 24.03
C THR A 121 7.36 -6.29 22.65
N ARG A 122 7.96 -5.10 22.45
CA ARG A 122 8.76 -4.77 21.29
C ARG A 122 10.18 -4.42 21.74
N VAL A 123 11.16 -5.03 21.08
CA VAL A 123 12.59 -4.79 21.30
C VAL A 123 13.17 -4.17 20.05
N ASP A 124 13.68 -2.95 20.20
CA ASP A 124 14.27 -2.18 19.11
C ASP A 124 15.81 -2.24 19.23
N TYR A 125 16.48 -2.74 18.19
CA TYR A 125 17.94 -2.71 18.07
C TYR A 125 18.29 -1.67 17.02
N GLU A 126 18.77 -0.50 17.43
CA GLU A 126 19.14 0.55 16.48
C GLU A 126 20.14 1.53 17.07
N GLU A 127 20.97 2.07 16.19
CA GLU A 127 21.80 3.24 16.46
C GLU A 127 21.63 4.19 15.27
N ILE A 128 21.24 5.44 15.55
CA ILE A 128 20.98 6.43 14.49
C ILE A 128 22.29 7.13 14.16
N THR A 129 22.85 6.78 13.00
CA THR A 129 24.03 7.46 12.44
C THR A 129 23.70 8.05 11.07
N PRO A 130 24.22 9.22 10.72
CA PRO A 130 24.00 9.79 9.39
C PRO A 130 24.62 8.92 8.29
N LEU A 131 24.13 9.06 7.06
CA LEU A 131 24.74 8.45 5.88
C LEU A 131 26.18 8.96 5.70
N SER A 132 27.11 8.07 5.37
CA SER A 132 28.47 8.51 5.04
C SER A 132 28.52 9.24 3.70
N ASN A 133 29.38 10.27 3.64
CA ASN A 133 29.63 11.05 2.42
C ASN A 133 30.04 10.15 1.23
N GLY A 134 30.71 9.02 1.50
CA GLY A 134 31.12 8.06 0.47
C GLY A 134 29.94 7.37 -0.21
N ILE A 135 28.90 6.98 0.53
CA ILE A 135 27.68 6.41 -0.05
C ILE A 135 26.88 7.50 -0.76
N GLU A 136 26.76 8.68 -0.17
CA GLU A 136 26.04 9.79 -0.80
C GLU A 136 26.67 10.18 -2.16
N ALA A 137 28.00 10.23 -2.25
CA ALA A 137 28.72 10.46 -3.50
C ALA A 137 28.49 9.33 -4.53
N LYS A 138 28.38 8.07 -4.09
CA LYS A 138 28.03 6.95 -4.98
C LYS A 138 26.61 7.08 -5.52
N VAL A 139 25.65 7.50 -4.70
CA VAL A 139 24.28 7.77 -5.17
C VAL A 139 24.29 8.89 -6.20
N ALA A 140 24.98 10.01 -5.91
CA ALA A 140 25.11 11.14 -6.82
C ALA A 140 25.71 10.74 -8.18
N ALA A 141 26.75 9.91 -8.18
CA ALA A 141 27.38 9.43 -9.41
C ALA A 141 26.50 8.48 -10.26
N ASN A 142 25.48 7.86 -9.66
CA ASN A 142 24.60 6.90 -10.33
C ASN A 142 23.17 7.41 -10.55
N LEU A 143 22.91 8.71 -10.33
CA LEU A 143 21.57 9.29 -10.44
C LEU A 143 20.89 9.01 -11.80
N ASP A 144 21.62 9.16 -12.91
CA ASP A 144 21.05 8.95 -14.24
C ASP A 144 20.49 7.52 -14.41
N SER A 145 21.27 6.51 -14.00
CA SER A 145 20.86 5.10 -14.02
C SER A 145 19.74 4.81 -13.02
N LEU A 146 19.82 5.42 -11.83
CA LEU A 146 18.80 5.27 -10.80
C LEU A 146 17.43 5.76 -11.29
N PHE A 147 17.40 6.91 -11.98
CA PHE A 147 16.17 7.53 -12.50
C PHE A 147 15.72 6.99 -13.86
N GLU A 148 16.46 6.07 -14.48
CA GLU A 148 16.08 5.47 -15.77
C GLU A 148 14.69 4.80 -15.67
N ASN A 149 13.76 5.21 -16.54
CA ASN A 149 12.37 4.73 -16.58
C ASN A 149 11.57 4.93 -15.28
N VAL A 150 12.05 5.74 -14.32
CA VAL A 150 11.30 6.01 -13.08
C VAL A 150 10.15 6.96 -13.38
N GLU A 151 8.95 6.57 -12.97
CA GLU A 151 7.71 7.33 -13.20
C GLU A 151 7.24 8.04 -11.91
N MET A 152 7.71 7.59 -10.75
CA MET A 152 7.45 8.23 -9.46
C MET A 152 8.56 7.97 -8.45
N VAL A 153 8.81 8.95 -7.57
CA VAL A 153 9.73 8.83 -6.43
C VAL A 153 8.94 8.83 -5.12
N ALA A 154 9.12 7.80 -4.29
CA ALA A 154 8.59 7.72 -2.94
C ALA A 154 9.73 7.81 -1.92
N LEU A 155 9.75 8.87 -1.13
CA LEU A 155 10.72 9.11 -0.07
C LEU A 155 10.11 8.64 1.27
N SER A 156 10.71 7.64 1.90
CA SER A 156 10.22 7.03 3.14
C SER A 156 11.22 7.31 4.28
N ASP A 157 11.00 8.41 4.98
CA ASP A 157 11.87 8.86 6.06
C ASP A 157 11.39 8.33 7.41
N TYR A 158 12.24 7.59 8.11
CA TYR A 158 12.00 7.10 9.47
C TYR A 158 12.95 7.77 10.48
N GLY A 159 13.75 8.74 10.05
CA GLY A 159 14.76 9.40 10.86
C GLY A 159 15.89 8.43 11.26
N LYS A 160 16.23 7.45 10.42
CA LYS A 160 17.33 6.48 10.69
C LYS A 160 18.64 6.84 9.99
N GLY A 161 18.68 8.02 9.38
CA GLY A 161 19.89 8.68 8.93
C GLY A 161 20.26 8.45 7.47
N PHE A 162 19.49 7.63 6.72
CA PHE A 162 19.73 7.47 5.29
C PHE A 162 19.42 8.75 4.50
N LEU A 163 18.22 9.30 4.69
CA LEU A 163 17.78 10.51 4.00
C LEU A 163 18.37 11.77 4.66
N THR A 164 19.66 12.03 4.42
CA THR A 164 20.32 13.28 4.81
C THR A 164 19.66 14.48 4.09
N GLY A 165 19.84 15.69 4.62
CA GLY A 165 19.30 16.89 3.98
C GLY A 165 19.83 17.09 2.55
N SER A 166 21.11 16.79 2.32
CA SER A 166 21.74 16.86 1.01
C SER A 166 21.25 15.77 0.07
N LEU A 167 21.09 14.52 0.53
CA LEU A 167 20.52 13.45 -0.29
C LEU A 167 19.04 13.70 -0.64
N LEU A 168 18.23 14.17 0.31
CA LEU A 168 16.84 14.58 0.04
C LEU A 168 16.80 15.63 -1.07
N ARG A 169 17.62 16.67 -0.95
CA ARG A 169 17.67 17.74 -1.95
C ARG A 169 18.09 17.22 -3.31
N LEU A 170 19.10 16.35 -3.35
CA LEU A 170 19.61 15.72 -4.57
C LEU A 170 18.52 14.91 -5.29
N LEU A 171 17.78 14.07 -4.56
CA LEU A 171 16.71 13.23 -5.12
C LEU A 171 15.50 14.06 -5.58
N ILE A 172 15.08 15.05 -4.79
CA ILE A 172 13.96 15.94 -5.13
C ILE A 172 14.29 16.76 -6.38
N ASP A 173 15.52 17.29 -6.48
CA ASP A 173 15.94 18.09 -7.63
C ASP A 173 16.05 17.27 -8.91
N GLU A 174 16.58 16.06 -8.82
CA GLU A 174 16.67 15.18 -9.98
C GLU A 174 15.29 14.73 -10.46
N ALA A 175 14.37 14.42 -9.52
CA ALA A 175 12.97 14.13 -9.86
C ALA A 175 12.32 15.31 -10.59
N LYS A 176 12.45 16.53 -10.05
CA LYS A 176 11.91 17.75 -10.63
C LYS A 176 12.48 18.05 -12.02
N LYS A 177 13.81 17.92 -12.18
CA LYS A 177 14.51 18.12 -13.47
C LYS A 177 13.98 17.19 -14.56
N ARG A 178 13.55 15.97 -14.20
CA ARG A 178 13.00 14.97 -15.12
C ARG A 178 11.48 15.03 -15.26
N GLY A 179 10.79 15.90 -14.52
CA GLY A 179 9.33 15.93 -14.47
C GLY A 179 8.70 14.71 -13.80
N VAL A 180 9.46 13.99 -12.97
CA VAL A 180 8.97 12.83 -12.20
C VAL A 180 8.37 13.32 -10.89
N THR A 181 7.14 12.89 -10.60
CA THR A 181 6.44 13.31 -9.37
C THR A 181 7.09 12.67 -8.14
N SER A 182 7.24 13.45 -7.08
CA SER A 182 7.81 13.02 -5.80
C SER A 182 6.79 13.08 -4.65
N ILE A 183 6.72 12.02 -3.85
CA ILE A 183 5.97 12.00 -2.59
C ILE A 183 6.90 11.67 -1.43
N ALA A 184 6.79 12.40 -0.32
CA ALA A 184 7.55 12.13 0.90
C ALA A 184 6.64 11.76 2.08
N ASP A 185 6.98 10.69 2.78
CA ASP A 185 6.52 10.40 4.14
C ASP A 185 7.55 10.93 5.13
N PRO A 186 7.30 12.08 5.75
CA PRO A 186 8.32 12.82 6.48
C PRO A 186 8.51 12.27 7.90
N LYS A 187 9.67 12.59 8.51
CA LYS A 187 9.94 12.35 9.92
C LYS A 187 10.44 13.58 10.65
N GLY A 188 10.01 13.72 11.90
CA GLY A 188 10.40 14.83 12.77
C GLY A 188 9.52 16.05 12.57
N SER A 189 9.98 17.20 13.04
CA SER A 189 9.27 18.48 12.95
C SER A 189 9.85 19.44 11.92
N ASP A 190 11.07 19.21 11.43
CA ASP A 190 11.69 20.09 10.44
C ASP A 190 11.33 19.67 9.01
N PHE A 191 10.18 20.16 8.52
CA PHE A 191 9.73 19.88 7.17
C PHE A 191 10.42 20.73 6.09
N SER A 192 11.27 21.70 6.46
CA SER A 192 12.03 22.49 5.49
C SER A 192 13.01 21.62 4.68
N ARG A 193 13.41 20.47 5.25
CA ARG A 193 14.26 19.45 4.61
C ARG A 193 13.62 18.82 3.36
N TYR A 194 12.30 18.86 3.24
CA TYR A 194 11.56 18.33 2.09
C TYR A 194 11.20 19.41 1.06
N ARG A 195 11.87 20.57 1.11
CA ARG A 195 11.58 21.68 0.20
C ARG A 195 11.67 21.27 -1.27
N GLY A 196 10.58 21.47 -2.00
CA GLY A 196 10.45 21.20 -3.43
C GLY A 196 9.81 19.85 -3.78
N VAL A 197 9.46 19.02 -2.79
CA VAL A 197 8.68 17.80 -3.03
C VAL A 197 7.30 18.15 -3.58
N ASP A 198 6.72 17.32 -4.46
CA ASP A 198 5.39 17.59 -5.00
C ASP A 198 4.27 17.35 -3.98
N ILE A 199 4.41 16.26 -3.22
CA ILE A 199 3.43 15.78 -2.26
C ILE A 199 4.13 15.45 -0.95
N ILE A 200 3.62 15.99 0.17
CA ILE A 200 4.08 15.61 1.51
C ILE A 200 2.96 14.89 2.27
N LYS A 201 3.29 13.77 2.91
CA LYS A 201 2.33 12.82 3.51
C LYS A 201 2.54 12.58 5.01
N PRO A 202 2.39 13.59 5.89
CA PRO A 202 2.50 13.38 7.33
C PRO A 202 1.26 12.71 7.92
N ASN A 203 1.40 12.16 9.13
CA ASN A 203 0.23 11.96 9.99
C ASN A 203 -0.16 13.26 10.74
N LEU A 204 -1.31 13.24 11.42
CA LEU A 204 -1.84 14.39 12.15
C LEU A 204 -0.82 14.98 13.14
N SER A 205 -0.19 14.15 13.96
CA SER A 205 0.77 14.60 14.98
C SER A 205 2.03 15.21 14.36
N GLU A 206 2.54 14.61 13.29
CA GLU A 206 3.70 15.13 12.54
C GLU A 206 3.37 16.48 11.88
N ALA A 207 2.17 16.64 11.31
CA ALA A 207 1.74 17.88 10.71
C ALA A 207 1.67 19.04 11.73
N TYR A 208 1.03 18.83 12.88
CA TYR A 208 0.98 19.87 13.92
C TYR A 208 2.37 20.21 14.47
N ALA A 209 3.22 19.20 14.67
CA ALA A 209 4.60 19.41 15.10
C ALA A 209 5.39 20.24 14.09
N ALA A 210 5.26 19.94 12.79
CA ALA A 210 5.95 20.67 11.74
C ALA A 210 5.41 22.09 11.52
N ALA A 211 4.11 22.29 11.70
CA ALA A 211 3.49 23.61 11.64
C ALA A 211 3.79 24.48 12.88
N GLY A 212 4.40 23.91 13.93
CA GLY A 212 4.62 24.60 15.21
C GLY A 212 3.30 24.99 15.88
N LEU A 213 2.29 24.12 15.81
CA LEU A 213 0.94 24.35 16.33
C LEU A 213 0.56 23.25 17.34
N PRO A 214 -0.27 23.55 18.35
CA PRO A 214 -0.81 22.52 19.22
C PRO A 214 -1.81 21.64 18.48
N LEU A 215 -1.90 20.37 18.89
CA LEU A 215 -2.96 19.45 18.44
C LEU A 215 -4.34 20.10 18.70
N GLY A 216 -5.17 20.16 17.66
CA GLY A 216 -6.51 20.75 17.72
C GLY A 216 -6.62 22.21 17.27
N ALA A 217 -5.51 22.86 16.91
CA ALA A 217 -5.58 24.12 16.16
C ALA A 217 -6.31 23.92 14.81
N PRO A 218 -6.83 24.97 14.15
CA PRO A 218 -7.47 24.83 12.84
C PRO A 218 -6.56 24.12 11.84
N LEU A 219 -7.08 23.07 11.21
CA LEU A 219 -6.25 22.20 10.38
C LEU A 219 -5.74 22.91 9.11
N GLU A 220 -6.55 23.84 8.59
CA GLU A 220 -6.22 24.72 7.48
C GLU A 220 -4.94 25.54 7.76
N LEU A 221 -4.76 26.00 9.00
CA LEU A 221 -3.57 26.78 9.39
C LEU A 221 -2.32 25.90 9.43
N ALA A 222 -2.45 24.66 9.91
CA ALA A 222 -1.35 23.70 9.87
C ALA A 222 -0.98 23.37 8.42
N ALA A 223 -1.98 23.17 7.56
CA ALA A 223 -1.79 22.88 6.15
C ALA A 223 -1.11 24.02 5.40
N GLU A 224 -1.57 25.27 5.59
CA GLU A 224 -0.99 26.48 4.99
C GLU A 224 0.50 26.59 5.32
N ARG A 225 0.87 26.48 6.60
CA ARG A 225 2.27 26.55 7.03
C ARG A 225 3.13 25.45 6.42
N ILE A 226 2.62 24.22 6.39
CA ILE A 226 3.38 23.09 5.82
C ILE A 226 3.59 23.28 4.32
N LEU A 227 2.55 23.69 3.58
CA LEU A 227 2.64 23.96 2.14
C LEU A 227 3.61 25.12 1.86
N GLU A 228 3.64 26.16 2.69
CA GLU A 228 4.59 27.27 2.58
C GLU A 228 6.05 26.83 2.84
N ILE A 229 6.28 26.08 3.93
CA ILE A 229 7.62 25.62 4.33
C ILE A 229 8.22 24.69 3.26
N THR A 230 7.42 23.75 2.76
CA THR A 230 7.84 22.71 1.82
C THR A 230 7.79 23.19 0.37
N GLY A 231 6.92 24.15 0.03
CA GLY A 231 6.60 24.49 -1.35
C GLY A 231 5.90 23.36 -2.11
N ALA A 232 5.34 22.37 -1.41
CA ALA A 232 4.63 21.26 -2.01
C ALA A 232 3.32 21.74 -2.66
N ARG A 233 2.90 21.03 -3.72
CA ARG A 233 1.61 21.30 -4.37
C ARG A 233 0.46 20.71 -3.58
N ILE A 234 0.72 19.61 -2.87
CA ILE A 234 -0.27 18.81 -2.17
C ILE A 234 0.27 18.39 -0.80
N LEU A 235 -0.54 18.59 0.24
CA LEU A 235 -0.39 17.97 1.54
C LEU A 235 -1.46 16.87 1.67
N LEU A 236 -1.02 15.61 1.78
CA LEU A 236 -1.89 14.46 2.03
C LEU A 236 -1.77 14.06 3.51
N LEU A 237 -2.73 14.48 4.31
CA LEU A 237 -2.71 14.28 5.75
C LEU A 237 -3.49 13.03 6.15
N THR A 238 -2.83 12.07 6.79
CA THR A 238 -3.51 10.91 7.39
C THR A 238 -3.99 11.22 8.82
N ARG A 239 -5.24 10.89 9.12
CA ARG A 239 -5.95 11.26 10.37
C ARG A 239 -6.55 10.04 11.09
N SER A 240 -5.89 8.89 11.00
CA SER A 240 -6.37 7.64 11.60
C SER A 240 -7.83 7.34 11.22
N GLN A 241 -8.74 7.18 12.18
CA GLN A 241 -10.15 6.89 11.91
C GLN A 241 -10.89 7.96 11.10
N ASP A 242 -10.39 9.20 11.08
CA ASP A 242 -10.98 10.30 10.31
C ASP A 242 -10.55 10.27 8.84
N GLY A 243 -9.76 9.27 8.43
CA GLY A 243 -9.33 9.03 7.06
C GLY A 243 -8.21 9.96 6.59
N ILE A 244 -8.33 10.46 5.36
CA ILE A 244 -7.32 11.30 4.69
C ILE A 244 -7.93 12.68 4.39
N SER A 245 -7.18 13.74 4.65
CA SER A 245 -7.47 15.10 4.14
C SER A 245 -6.41 15.49 3.13
N ILE A 246 -6.83 16.01 1.99
CA ILE A 246 -5.95 16.63 1.00
C ILE A 246 -6.10 18.14 1.08
N PHE A 247 -4.96 18.82 1.17
CA PHE A 247 -4.85 20.26 1.00
C PHE A 247 -3.99 20.56 -0.22
N THR A 248 -4.48 21.45 -1.09
CA THR A 248 -3.75 21.91 -2.26
C THR A 248 -3.21 23.32 -2.04
N ASN A 249 -2.16 23.69 -2.75
CA ASN A 249 -1.54 25.02 -2.66
C ASN A 249 -2.46 26.19 -3.09
N ASP A 250 -3.59 25.91 -3.75
CA ASP A 250 -4.65 26.89 -4.04
C ASP A 250 -5.65 27.07 -2.87
N GLY A 251 -5.36 26.47 -1.71
CA GLY A 251 -6.12 26.63 -0.47
C GLY A 251 -7.36 25.72 -0.36
N LYS A 252 -7.57 24.79 -1.29
CA LYS A 252 -8.71 23.85 -1.21
C LYS A 252 -8.40 22.70 -0.25
N ARG A 253 -9.46 22.26 0.44
CA ARG A 253 -9.46 21.07 1.30
C ARG A 253 -10.48 20.06 0.79
N HIS A 254 -10.06 18.80 0.71
CA HIS A 254 -10.92 17.68 0.40
C HIS A 254 -10.75 16.57 1.44
N ASP A 255 -11.84 16.14 2.06
CA ASP A 255 -11.83 15.09 3.08
C ASP A 255 -12.34 13.77 2.51
N TYR A 256 -11.60 12.71 2.77
CA TYR A 256 -11.89 11.33 2.38
C TYR A 256 -12.03 10.52 3.67
N PRO A 257 -13.25 10.34 4.20
CA PRO A 257 -13.46 9.55 5.41
C PRO A 257 -13.25 8.06 5.13
N VAL A 258 -12.82 7.32 6.15
CA VAL A 258 -12.77 5.85 6.13
C VAL A 258 -14.06 5.30 6.74
N ALA A 259 -14.61 4.24 6.16
CA ALA A 259 -15.69 3.51 6.80
C ALA A 259 -15.14 2.77 8.03
N ALA A 260 -15.62 3.11 9.23
CA ALA A 260 -15.17 2.52 10.48
C ALA A 260 -15.29 0.99 10.45
N ARG A 261 -14.20 0.28 10.78
CA ARG A 261 -14.10 -1.19 10.83
C ARG A 261 -13.18 -1.63 11.97
N GLU A 262 -13.20 -2.93 12.28
CA GLU A 262 -12.37 -3.53 13.33
C GLU A 262 -10.87 -3.31 13.05
N VAL A 263 -10.20 -2.63 13.98
CA VAL A 263 -8.75 -2.39 13.93
C VAL A 263 -8.06 -3.52 14.68
N LYS A 264 -7.18 -4.28 14.01
CA LYS A 264 -6.34 -5.30 14.65
C LYS A 264 -4.93 -4.79 14.95
N ASP A 265 -4.27 -4.19 13.97
CA ASP A 265 -2.92 -3.68 14.09
C ASP A 265 -2.75 -2.47 13.17
N VAL A 266 -2.27 -1.32 13.67
CA VAL A 266 -2.05 -0.12 12.85
C VAL A 266 -0.66 -0.06 12.22
N THR A 267 0.19 -1.05 12.50
CA THR A 267 1.56 -1.12 12.01
C THR A 267 1.59 -1.13 10.47
N GLY A 268 2.33 -0.18 9.87
CA GLY A 268 2.56 -0.14 8.43
C GLY A 268 1.42 0.47 7.61
N ALA A 269 0.31 0.91 8.21
CA ALA A 269 -0.79 1.55 7.47
C ALA A 269 -0.34 2.81 6.73
N GLY A 270 0.58 3.59 7.32
CA GLY A 270 1.20 4.77 6.67
C GLY A 270 2.00 4.41 5.41
N ASP A 271 2.74 3.31 5.44
CA ASP A 271 3.50 2.80 4.31
C ASP A 271 2.56 2.30 3.19
N THR A 272 1.46 1.64 3.55
CA THR A 272 0.43 1.25 2.58
C THR A 272 -0.18 2.48 1.92
N VAL A 273 -0.47 3.56 2.66
CA VAL A 273 -0.96 4.81 2.06
C VAL A 273 0.09 5.39 1.11
N LEU A 274 1.36 5.46 1.52
CA LEU A 274 2.45 5.94 0.65
C LEU A 274 2.52 5.15 -0.66
N ALA A 275 2.53 3.82 -0.56
CA ALA A 275 2.62 2.90 -1.69
C ALA A 275 1.41 3.02 -2.62
N VAL A 276 0.17 3.01 -2.08
CA VAL A 276 -1.04 3.09 -2.90
C VAL A 276 -1.14 4.44 -3.61
N VAL A 277 -0.83 5.54 -2.92
CA VAL A 277 -0.82 6.88 -3.55
C VAL A 277 0.23 6.96 -4.63
N ALA A 278 1.45 6.45 -4.37
CA ALA A 278 2.51 6.45 -5.36
C ALA A 278 2.14 5.64 -6.61
N MET A 279 1.59 4.44 -6.42
CA MET A 279 1.15 3.59 -7.52
C MET A 279 0.02 4.22 -8.34
N ALA A 280 -0.98 4.79 -7.67
CA ALA A 280 -2.12 5.43 -8.31
C ALA A 280 -1.68 6.61 -9.18
N LEU A 281 -0.88 7.52 -8.63
CA LEU A 281 -0.41 8.71 -9.35
C LEU A 281 0.54 8.35 -10.49
N ALA A 282 1.44 7.38 -10.29
CA ALA A 282 2.28 6.86 -11.37
C ALA A 282 1.45 6.24 -12.50
N SER A 283 0.28 5.68 -12.17
CA SER A 283 -0.67 5.13 -13.15
C SER A 283 -1.54 6.19 -13.84
N GLY A 284 -1.36 7.47 -13.52
CA GLY A 284 -2.09 8.59 -14.12
C GLY A 284 -3.46 8.86 -13.48
N LEU A 285 -3.73 8.32 -12.29
CA LEU A 285 -4.93 8.67 -11.53
C LEU A 285 -4.81 10.07 -10.94
N GLU A 286 -5.95 10.70 -10.70
CA GLU A 286 -6.02 11.97 -10.00
C GLU A 286 -5.83 11.78 -8.50
N ILE A 287 -5.36 12.82 -7.80
CA ILE A 287 -5.04 12.74 -6.35
C ILE A 287 -6.24 12.31 -5.50
N HIS A 288 -7.46 12.70 -5.89
CA HIS A 288 -8.68 12.33 -5.18
C HIS A 288 -8.99 10.83 -5.28
N GLU A 289 -8.67 10.21 -6.42
CA GLU A 289 -8.81 8.77 -6.65
C GLU A 289 -7.74 8.03 -5.86
N ALA A 290 -6.50 8.53 -5.89
CA ALA A 290 -5.37 8.00 -5.14
C ALA A 290 -5.65 7.99 -3.62
N ALA A 291 -6.13 9.08 -3.04
CA ALA A 291 -6.46 9.14 -1.61
C ALA A 291 -7.61 8.20 -1.23
N ALA A 292 -8.63 8.11 -2.08
CA ALA A 292 -9.75 7.23 -1.84
C ALA A 292 -9.34 5.74 -1.91
N LEU A 293 -8.49 5.35 -2.87
CA LEU A 293 -7.88 4.01 -2.91
C LEU A 293 -6.95 3.77 -1.72
N ALA A 294 -6.18 4.77 -1.30
CA ALA A 294 -5.27 4.65 -0.17
C ALA A 294 -5.99 4.45 1.17
N ASN A 295 -7.16 5.09 1.36
CA ASN A 295 -8.04 4.81 2.50
C ASN A 295 -8.52 3.36 2.53
N VAL A 296 -8.90 2.83 1.35
CA VAL A 296 -9.29 1.43 1.19
C VAL A 296 -8.11 0.52 1.53
N GLY A 297 -6.92 0.83 1.00
CA GLY A 297 -5.69 0.10 1.29
C GLY A 297 -5.32 0.09 2.77
N ALA A 298 -5.31 1.26 3.41
CA ALA A 298 -5.08 1.38 4.84
C ALA A 298 -6.09 0.53 5.65
N SER A 299 -7.37 0.54 5.27
CA SER A 299 -8.39 -0.30 5.94
C SER A 299 -8.11 -1.80 5.80
N CYS A 300 -7.55 -2.24 4.67
CA CYS A 300 -7.15 -3.63 4.47
C CYS A 300 -5.89 -4.00 5.26
N ALA A 301 -4.95 -3.05 5.40
CA ALA A 301 -3.72 -3.26 6.15
C ALA A 301 -4.01 -3.43 7.65
N ILE A 302 -4.88 -2.59 8.21
CA ILE A 302 -5.11 -2.59 9.66
C ILE A 302 -5.91 -3.79 10.20
N GLU A 303 -6.51 -4.58 9.32
CA GLU A 303 -7.26 -5.80 9.64
C GLU A 303 -6.37 -7.05 9.69
N GLN A 304 -5.09 -6.89 9.35
CA GLN A 304 -4.07 -7.95 9.32
C GLN A 304 -3.06 -7.70 10.43
N PHE A 305 -2.42 -8.77 10.90
CA PHE A 305 -1.41 -8.67 11.94
C PHE A 305 -0.02 -8.43 11.33
N GLY A 306 0.72 -7.43 11.82
CA GLY A 306 2.05 -7.07 11.33
C GLY A 306 2.03 -6.21 10.06
N CYS A 307 3.19 -6.10 9.40
CA CYS A 307 3.38 -5.30 8.18
C CYS A 307 2.66 -5.97 6.99
N ALA A 308 1.37 -5.66 6.85
CA ALA A 308 0.52 -6.21 5.83
C ALA A 308 0.87 -5.62 4.44
N GLN A 309 0.88 -6.50 3.45
CA GLN A 309 0.97 -6.12 2.05
C GLN A 309 -0.45 -6.09 1.50
N VAL A 310 -0.83 -4.99 0.86
CA VAL A 310 -2.16 -4.87 0.25
C VAL A 310 -2.06 -5.03 -1.26
N SER A 311 -2.59 -6.15 -1.77
CA SER A 311 -2.59 -6.44 -3.21
C SER A 311 -3.73 -5.77 -3.97
N VAL A 312 -3.60 -5.69 -5.29
CA VAL A 312 -4.70 -5.23 -6.19
C VAL A 312 -5.96 -6.07 -5.96
N GLY A 313 -5.82 -7.39 -5.82
CA GLY A 313 -6.93 -8.29 -5.55
C GLY A 313 -7.63 -8.03 -4.21
N GLN A 314 -6.88 -7.68 -3.17
CA GLN A 314 -7.45 -7.29 -1.87
C GLN A 314 -8.18 -5.95 -1.94
N LEU A 315 -7.65 -4.96 -2.68
CA LEU A 315 -8.35 -3.70 -2.94
C LEU A 315 -9.66 -3.95 -3.69
N ALA A 316 -9.63 -4.73 -4.77
CA ALA A 316 -10.81 -5.07 -5.56
C ALA A 316 -11.90 -5.75 -4.72
N LYS A 317 -11.50 -6.76 -3.93
CA LYS A 317 -12.40 -7.45 -2.99
C LYS A 317 -12.97 -6.50 -1.94
N ARG A 318 -12.20 -5.51 -1.48
CA ARG A 318 -12.70 -4.52 -0.52
C ARG A 318 -13.72 -3.59 -1.17
N LEU A 319 -13.43 -3.08 -2.36
CA LEU A 319 -14.34 -2.19 -3.09
C LEU A 319 -15.67 -2.86 -3.40
N SER A 320 -15.67 -4.13 -3.81
CA SER A 320 -16.90 -4.88 -4.09
C SER A 320 -17.81 -5.09 -2.88
N LEU A 321 -17.27 -4.99 -1.66
CA LEU A 321 -18.03 -5.02 -0.41
C LEU A 321 -18.58 -3.65 -0.01
N LEU A 322 -17.98 -2.56 -0.50
CA LEU A 322 -18.39 -1.19 -0.18
C LEU A 322 -19.46 -0.67 -1.14
N ASP A 323 -19.38 -1.07 -2.41
CA ASP A 323 -20.34 -0.71 -3.45
C ASP A 323 -20.60 -1.91 -4.36
N PRO A 324 -21.84 -2.45 -4.42
CA PRO A 324 -22.18 -3.54 -5.32
C PRO A 324 -21.89 -3.24 -6.79
N LEU A 325 -21.95 -1.97 -7.21
CA LEU A 325 -21.60 -1.60 -8.60
C LEU A 325 -20.10 -1.73 -8.89
N SER A 326 -19.26 -1.78 -7.85
CA SER A 326 -17.83 -2.09 -8.01
C SER A 326 -17.58 -3.57 -8.33
N LYS A 327 -18.63 -4.39 -8.48
CA LYS A 327 -18.53 -5.76 -8.99
C LYS A 327 -18.58 -5.83 -10.51
N ILE A 328 -18.89 -4.75 -11.22
CA ILE A 328 -19.12 -4.78 -12.67
C ILE A 328 -17.83 -4.40 -13.40
N PHE A 329 -17.41 -5.25 -14.33
CA PHE A 329 -16.17 -5.11 -15.09
C PHE A 329 -16.45 -5.34 -16.58
N ASP A 330 -15.75 -4.60 -17.42
CA ASP A 330 -15.73 -4.74 -18.88
C ASP A 330 -14.36 -5.31 -19.32
N GLU A 331 -14.12 -5.34 -20.63
CA GLU A 331 -12.89 -5.86 -21.24
C GLU A 331 -11.62 -5.17 -20.72
N GLU A 332 -11.67 -3.86 -20.48
CA GLU A 332 -10.53 -3.06 -20.05
C GLU A 332 -10.09 -3.40 -18.61
N HIS A 333 -10.98 -4.04 -17.84
CA HIS A 333 -10.81 -4.22 -16.40
C HIS A 333 -10.50 -5.68 -15.99
N MET A 334 -10.29 -6.55 -16.97
CA MET A 334 -10.11 -7.99 -16.79
C MET A 334 -8.89 -8.39 -15.95
N PHE A 335 -7.83 -7.58 -15.99
CA PHE A 335 -6.62 -7.80 -15.19
C PHE A 335 -6.91 -7.80 -13.68
N ILE A 336 -7.79 -6.93 -13.19
CA ILE A 336 -8.13 -6.88 -11.76
C ILE A 336 -8.83 -8.15 -11.32
N ILE A 337 -9.79 -8.64 -12.11
CA ILE A 337 -10.53 -9.86 -11.76
C ILE A 337 -9.56 -11.05 -11.68
N LYS A 338 -8.63 -11.14 -12.64
CA LYS A 338 -7.57 -12.17 -12.63
C LYS A 338 -6.77 -12.11 -11.34
N GLU A 339 -6.31 -10.93 -10.94
CA GLU A 339 -5.56 -10.73 -9.70
C GLU A 339 -6.40 -10.95 -8.43
N ALA A 340 -7.69 -10.61 -8.44
CA ALA A 340 -8.58 -10.85 -7.31
C ALA A 340 -8.97 -12.33 -7.13
N LEU A 341 -8.77 -13.14 -8.17
CA LEU A 341 -9.11 -14.56 -8.23
C LEU A 341 -7.88 -15.46 -8.44
N SER A 342 -6.65 -14.91 -8.49
CA SER A 342 -5.45 -15.66 -8.86
C SER A 342 -5.10 -16.79 -7.88
N ASP A 343 -5.56 -16.68 -6.64
CA ASP A 343 -5.37 -17.65 -5.55
C ASP A 343 -6.63 -18.49 -5.26
N LYS A 344 -7.62 -18.48 -6.17
CA LYS A 344 -8.96 -19.04 -5.95
C LYS A 344 -9.43 -19.95 -7.07
N THR A 345 -10.46 -20.74 -6.77
CA THR A 345 -11.17 -21.58 -7.75
C THR A 345 -12.63 -21.10 -7.93
N PRO A 346 -12.83 -19.93 -8.57
CA PRO A 346 -14.15 -19.33 -8.72
C PRO A 346 -15.09 -20.18 -9.58
N GLY A 347 -16.38 -20.09 -9.30
CA GLY A 347 -17.43 -20.58 -10.20
C GLY A 347 -17.65 -19.58 -11.33
N PHE A 348 -18.02 -20.09 -12.51
CA PHE A 348 -18.38 -19.25 -13.66
C PHE A 348 -19.80 -19.58 -14.11
N LEU A 349 -20.62 -18.56 -14.35
CA LEU A 349 -21.97 -18.70 -14.87
C LEU A 349 -22.26 -17.63 -15.92
N SER A 350 -22.74 -18.04 -17.09
CA SER A 350 -23.24 -17.11 -18.12
C SER A 350 -24.75 -16.95 -17.98
N VAL A 351 -25.23 -15.71 -18.06
CA VAL A 351 -26.66 -15.34 -18.04
C VAL A 351 -26.96 -14.32 -19.13
N SER A 352 -28.11 -14.44 -19.81
CA SER A 352 -28.52 -13.47 -20.84
C SER A 352 -29.40 -12.39 -20.22
N ALA A 353 -29.12 -11.12 -20.53
CA ALA A 353 -29.92 -9.99 -20.09
C ALA A 353 -31.39 -10.08 -20.56
N ARG A 354 -31.63 -10.74 -21.70
CA ARG A 354 -32.98 -10.96 -22.26
C ARG A 354 -33.85 -11.86 -21.40
N GLU A 355 -33.25 -12.77 -20.63
CA GLU A 355 -34.00 -13.64 -19.70
C GLU A 355 -34.46 -12.90 -18.44
N GLY A 356 -33.83 -11.77 -18.11
CA GLY A 356 -34.05 -11.03 -16.87
C GLY A 356 -33.76 -11.86 -15.60
N LEU A 357 -33.98 -11.29 -14.42
CA LEU A 357 -33.78 -12.03 -13.16
C LEU A 357 -34.99 -12.88 -12.82
N SER A 358 -35.22 -13.91 -13.63
CA SER A 358 -36.23 -14.92 -13.34
C SER A 358 -35.85 -15.75 -12.11
N THR A 359 -36.84 -16.39 -11.49
CA THR A 359 -36.62 -17.35 -10.39
C THR A 359 -35.67 -18.49 -10.78
N LYS A 360 -35.62 -18.87 -12.06
CA LYS A 360 -34.68 -19.89 -12.57
C LYS A 360 -33.23 -19.39 -12.55
N VAL A 361 -33.00 -18.16 -13.03
CA VAL A 361 -31.66 -17.55 -13.03
C VAL A 361 -31.16 -17.37 -11.60
N PHE A 362 -32.02 -16.87 -10.70
CA PHE A 362 -31.69 -16.71 -9.28
C PHE A 362 -31.30 -18.04 -8.61
N HIS A 363 -32.07 -19.12 -8.84
CA HIS A 363 -31.73 -20.44 -8.30
C HIS A 363 -30.40 -20.98 -8.85
N LYS A 364 -30.13 -20.80 -10.15
CA LYS A 364 -28.83 -21.19 -10.75
C LYS A 364 -27.66 -20.46 -10.09
N ILE A 365 -27.79 -19.15 -9.88
CA ILE A 365 -26.78 -18.33 -9.18
C ILE A 365 -26.54 -18.89 -7.77
N ALA A 366 -27.61 -19.10 -7.01
CA ALA A 366 -27.53 -19.61 -5.63
C ALA A 366 -26.91 -21.03 -5.57
N GLU A 367 -27.24 -21.91 -6.52
CA GLU A 367 -26.68 -23.26 -6.60
C GLU A 367 -25.19 -23.23 -6.93
N MET A 368 -24.78 -22.43 -7.93
CA MET A 368 -23.38 -22.30 -8.33
C MET A 368 -22.54 -21.68 -7.23
N ALA A 369 -23.03 -20.64 -6.56
CA ALA A 369 -22.32 -20.02 -5.44
C ALA A 369 -22.14 -20.98 -4.25
N LYS A 370 -23.09 -21.90 -4.01
CA LYS A 370 -22.92 -22.96 -3.00
C LYS A 370 -21.85 -23.98 -3.37
N LYS A 371 -21.69 -24.29 -4.66
CA LYS A 371 -20.65 -25.22 -5.15
C LYS A 371 -19.26 -24.59 -5.14
N HIS A 372 -19.17 -23.27 -5.26
CA HIS A 372 -17.93 -22.53 -5.36
C HIS A 372 -17.81 -21.46 -4.28
N CYS A 373 -17.31 -21.88 -3.11
CA CYS A 373 -17.13 -21.02 -1.94
C CYS A 373 -16.16 -19.85 -2.17
N ASP A 374 -15.30 -19.94 -3.18
CA ASP A 374 -14.32 -18.89 -3.52
C ASP A 374 -14.93 -17.70 -4.27
N GLY A 375 -16.22 -17.78 -4.60
CA GLY A 375 -16.98 -16.71 -5.26
C GLY A 375 -17.46 -17.11 -6.65
N LEU A 376 -18.55 -16.47 -7.09
CA LEU A 376 -19.16 -16.68 -8.40
C LEU A 376 -18.91 -15.47 -9.30
N VAL A 377 -18.33 -15.70 -10.47
CA VAL A 377 -18.21 -14.72 -11.55
C VAL A 377 -19.36 -14.95 -12.53
N VAL A 378 -20.16 -13.91 -12.76
CA VAL A 378 -21.31 -13.97 -13.67
C VAL A 378 -20.99 -13.18 -14.93
N GLY A 379 -20.96 -13.83 -16.08
CA GLY A 379 -20.92 -13.14 -17.37
C GLY A 379 -22.32 -12.79 -17.82
N VAL A 380 -22.53 -11.56 -18.27
CA VAL A 380 -23.81 -11.10 -18.81
C VAL A 380 -23.69 -10.93 -20.32
N SER A 381 -24.47 -11.71 -21.07
CA SER A 381 -24.60 -11.62 -22.53
C SER A 381 -25.86 -10.86 -22.94
N ASP A 382 -25.94 -10.47 -24.21
CA ASP A 382 -27.09 -9.80 -24.83
C ASP A 382 -27.55 -8.50 -24.15
N HIS A 383 -26.68 -7.83 -23.38
CA HIS A 383 -27.02 -6.55 -22.78
C HIS A 383 -27.26 -5.50 -23.88
N ASP A 384 -28.42 -4.87 -23.83
CA ASP A 384 -28.94 -3.90 -24.77
C ASP A 384 -28.78 -2.45 -24.25
N GLY A 385 -27.84 -2.25 -23.33
CA GLY A 385 -27.58 -0.97 -22.65
C GLY A 385 -28.50 -0.70 -21.45
N SER A 386 -29.35 -1.65 -21.07
CA SER A 386 -30.12 -1.61 -19.83
C SER A 386 -29.25 -2.04 -18.64
N ASP A 387 -28.84 -1.06 -17.83
CA ASP A 387 -28.03 -1.28 -16.64
C ASP A 387 -28.78 -2.00 -15.50
N GLU A 388 -30.12 -2.05 -15.55
CA GLU A 388 -30.95 -2.50 -14.42
C GLU A 388 -30.72 -3.98 -14.07
N PHE A 389 -30.66 -4.85 -15.09
CA PHE A 389 -30.39 -6.27 -14.87
C PHE A 389 -28.97 -6.52 -14.33
N VAL A 390 -27.97 -5.84 -14.90
CA VAL A 390 -26.56 -5.95 -14.48
C VAL A 390 -26.42 -5.48 -13.03
N HIS A 391 -27.03 -4.35 -12.68
CA HIS A 391 -27.03 -3.82 -11.31
C HIS A 391 -27.71 -4.77 -10.33
N LEU A 392 -28.81 -5.40 -10.73
CA LEU A 392 -29.52 -6.37 -9.90
C LEU A 392 -28.65 -7.61 -9.63
N ILE A 393 -27.98 -8.15 -10.65
CA ILE A 393 -27.03 -9.26 -10.51
C ILE A 393 -25.86 -8.86 -9.60
N ALA A 394 -25.29 -7.67 -9.79
CA ALA A 394 -24.19 -7.16 -8.97
C ALA A 394 -24.61 -6.95 -7.50
N SER A 395 -25.89 -6.62 -7.25
CA SER A 395 -26.42 -6.49 -5.88
C SER A 395 -26.48 -7.81 -5.09
N LEU A 396 -26.46 -8.96 -5.78
CA LEU A 396 -26.51 -10.27 -5.14
C LEU A 396 -25.23 -10.54 -4.36
N ARG A 397 -25.37 -11.02 -3.11
CA ARG A 397 -24.23 -11.25 -2.21
C ARG A 397 -23.38 -12.44 -2.68
N GLU A 398 -24.02 -13.40 -3.32
CA GLU A 398 -23.46 -14.62 -3.89
C GLU A 398 -22.55 -14.33 -5.08
N VAL A 399 -22.79 -13.22 -5.78
CA VAL A 399 -22.02 -12.80 -6.94
C VAL A 399 -20.82 -11.99 -6.48
N ALA A 400 -19.63 -12.49 -6.80
CA ALA A 400 -18.36 -11.83 -6.48
C ALA A 400 -18.04 -10.75 -7.51
N PHE A 401 -18.18 -11.08 -8.81
CA PHE A 401 -17.89 -10.19 -9.93
C PHE A 401 -18.88 -10.44 -11.09
N VAL A 402 -19.12 -9.39 -11.87
CA VAL A 402 -19.95 -9.38 -13.07
C VAL A 402 -19.07 -8.95 -14.24
N VAL A 403 -19.03 -9.74 -15.30
CA VAL A 403 -18.28 -9.45 -16.53
C VAL A 403 -19.26 -9.12 -17.64
N LEU A 404 -19.12 -7.93 -18.21
CA LEU A 404 -19.85 -7.50 -19.40
C LEU A 404 -19.12 -8.11 -20.61
N ASP A 405 -19.80 -9.00 -21.34
CA ASP A 405 -19.29 -9.86 -22.43
C ASP A 405 -18.93 -11.30 -22.00
N GLU A 406 -19.60 -12.26 -22.64
CA GLU A 406 -19.38 -13.69 -22.49
C GLU A 406 -18.02 -14.15 -23.02
N LYS A 407 -17.46 -13.48 -24.04
CA LYS A 407 -16.12 -13.79 -24.54
C LYS A 407 -15.06 -13.55 -23.46
N ASN A 408 -15.22 -12.47 -22.72
CA ASN A 408 -14.35 -12.12 -21.60
C ASN A 408 -14.46 -13.15 -20.47
N LEU A 409 -15.68 -13.59 -20.15
CA LEU A 409 -15.90 -14.66 -19.17
C LEU A 409 -15.14 -15.95 -19.57
N GLU A 410 -15.19 -16.34 -20.84
CA GLU A 410 -14.49 -17.53 -21.33
C GLU A 410 -12.95 -17.38 -21.33
N VAL A 411 -12.43 -16.17 -21.58
CA VAL A 411 -10.99 -15.88 -21.41
C VAL A 411 -10.58 -16.03 -19.95
N LEU A 412 -11.32 -15.45 -19.00
CA LEU A 412 -11.07 -15.61 -17.56
C LEU A 412 -11.08 -17.06 -17.14
N LYS A 413 -12.08 -17.82 -17.61
CA LYS A 413 -12.25 -19.23 -17.27
C LYS A 413 -11.06 -20.07 -17.73
N LYS A 414 -10.54 -19.82 -18.95
CA LYS A 414 -9.36 -20.53 -19.48
C LYS A 414 -8.08 -20.21 -18.73
N GLU A 415 -7.91 -18.98 -18.27
CA GLU A 415 -6.69 -18.56 -17.59
C GLU A 415 -6.67 -18.91 -16.10
N LEU A 416 -7.83 -18.90 -15.43
CA LEU A 416 -7.94 -19.16 -13.99
C LEU A 416 -8.22 -20.63 -13.65
N VAL A 417 -8.76 -21.40 -14.59
CA VAL A 417 -8.99 -22.84 -14.42
C VAL A 417 -8.15 -23.56 -15.47
N PRO A 418 -6.97 -24.11 -15.11
CA PRO A 418 -6.18 -24.88 -16.06
C PRO A 418 -7.02 -26.02 -16.63
N ALA A 419 -6.96 -26.23 -17.94
CA ALA A 419 -7.58 -27.39 -18.56
C ALA A 419 -6.99 -28.66 -17.92
N VAL A 420 -7.87 -29.46 -17.30
CA VAL A 420 -7.53 -30.76 -16.72
C VAL A 420 -7.18 -31.76 -17.82
#